data_AF-A0A383V8Q7-F1
#
_entry.id   AF-A0A383V8Q7-F1
#
_cell.length_a   1.000
_cell.length_b   1.000
_cell.length_c   1.000
_cell.angle_alpha   90.00
_cell.angle_beta   90.00
_cell.angle_gamma   90.00
#
_symmetry.space_group_name_H-M   'P 1'
#
loop_
_entity.id
_entity.type
_entity.pdbx_description
1 polymer ?
#
loop_
_entity_poly.entity_id
_entity_poly.type
_entity_poly.pdbx_seq_one_letter_code
_entity_poly.pdbx_strand_id
1 'polypeptide(L)'
;MAARRILQAPSCSCAAQQQQLPSHLQHARSMAVVVDVQRNNVDRALSKLNKHFKEAGMVEECRSREYRRTSAELKFARNRAAHNKRVGVQISERLKWVVRRRKLKM
;
A
#
# COMPACT_ATOMS: atom_id res chain seq x y z
N MET A 1 38.11 -39.90 -48.33
CA MET A 1 36.67 -39.64 -48.50
C MET A 1 36.17 -38.87 -47.28
N ALA A 2 35.80 -37.60 -47.48
CA ALA A 2 35.44 -36.67 -46.42
C ALA A 2 33.95 -36.77 -46.07
N ALA A 3 33.62 -36.94 -44.79
CA ALA A 3 32.26 -36.84 -44.27
C ALA A 3 32.18 -35.63 -43.33
N ARG A 4 31.62 -34.53 -43.83
CA ARG A 4 31.25 -33.34 -43.05
C ARG A 4 30.05 -33.68 -42.15
N ARG A 5 30.25 -33.71 -40.83
CA ARG A 5 29.14 -33.68 -39.85
C ARG A 5 28.86 -32.22 -39.48
N ILE A 6 27.68 -31.75 -39.85
CA ILE A 6 27.15 -30.43 -39.51
C ILE A 6 26.73 -30.46 -38.03
N LEU A 7 27.26 -29.52 -37.26
CA LEU A 7 26.87 -29.24 -35.87
C LEU A 7 25.45 -28.66 -35.86
N GLN A 8 24.50 -29.36 -35.24
CA GLN A 8 23.19 -28.81 -34.87
C GLN A 8 23.19 -28.53 -33.37
N ALA A 9 23.16 -27.25 -33.01
CA ALA A 9 22.94 -26.79 -31.65
C ALA A 9 21.48 -27.06 -31.24
N PRO A 10 21.20 -27.54 -30.02
CA PRO A 10 19.84 -27.59 -29.51
C PRO A 10 19.37 -26.16 -29.22
N SER A 11 18.37 -25.70 -29.99
CA SER A 11 17.59 -24.51 -29.70
C SER A 11 16.82 -24.72 -28.39
N CYS A 12 17.38 -24.28 -27.27
CA CYS A 12 16.66 -24.16 -26.01
C CYS A 12 15.61 -23.05 -26.15
N SER A 13 14.39 -23.46 -26.49
CA SER A 13 13.18 -22.68 -26.33
C SER A 13 12.95 -22.40 -24.85
N CYS A 14 13.40 -21.24 -24.36
CA CYS A 14 12.95 -20.68 -23.09
C CYS A 14 11.49 -20.25 -23.24
N ALA A 15 10.58 -21.23 -23.25
CA ALA A 15 9.17 -21.00 -23.02
C ALA A 15 9.03 -20.44 -21.60
N ALA A 16 8.56 -19.21 -21.49
CA ALA A 16 8.21 -18.59 -20.22
C ALA A 16 7.19 -19.47 -19.51
N GLN A 17 7.64 -20.24 -18.51
CA GLN A 17 6.75 -20.90 -17.56
C GLN A 17 6.06 -19.82 -16.74
N GLN A 18 4.88 -19.38 -17.19
CA GLN A 18 3.90 -18.76 -16.31
C GLN A 18 3.50 -19.83 -15.29
N GLN A 19 4.20 -19.88 -14.16
CA GLN A 19 3.80 -20.68 -13.01
C GLN A 19 2.45 -20.16 -12.52
N GLN A 20 1.39 -20.90 -12.85
CA GLN A 20 0.08 -20.70 -12.28
C GLN A 20 0.18 -20.94 -10.77
N LEU A 21 0.08 -19.85 -9.99
CA LEU A 21 -0.02 -19.94 -8.54
C LEU A 21 -1.26 -20.78 -8.15
N PRO A 22 -1.14 -21.68 -7.16
CA PRO A 22 -2.24 -22.52 -6.72
C PRO A 22 -3.43 -21.67 -6.25
N SER A 23 -4.64 -22.04 -6.68
CA SER A 23 -5.90 -21.33 -6.48
C SER A 23 -6.27 -21.07 -5.01
N HIS A 24 -5.69 -21.82 -4.07
CA HIS A 24 -5.86 -21.60 -2.62
C HIS A 24 -5.13 -20.35 -2.11
N LEU A 25 -4.09 -19.87 -2.79
CA LEU A 25 -3.41 -18.61 -2.46
C LEU A 25 -4.06 -17.37 -3.09
N GLN A 26 -5.00 -17.54 -4.02
CA GLN A 26 -5.66 -16.42 -4.71
C GLN A 26 -6.53 -15.55 -3.80
N HIS A 27 -6.88 -16.05 -2.61
CA HIS A 27 -7.66 -15.29 -1.61
C HIS A 27 -6.81 -14.51 -0.60
N ALA A 28 -5.50 -14.74 -0.55
CA ALA A 28 -4.58 -13.82 0.11
C ALA A 28 -4.29 -12.69 -0.88
N ARG A 29 -5.08 -11.61 -0.85
CA ARG A 29 -4.78 -10.39 -1.62
C ARG A 29 -3.38 -9.92 -1.26
N SER A 30 -2.37 -10.27 -2.06
CA SER A 30 -1.04 -9.71 -1.97
C SER A 30 -1.13 -8.27 -2.46
N MET A 31 -1.34 -7.33 -1.54
CA MET A 31 -1.35 -5.91 -1.86
C MET A 31 0.09 -5.42 -2.06
N ALA A 32 0.47 -5.17 -3.31
CA ALA A 32 1.74 -4.57 -3.69
C ALA A 32 1.52 -3.11 -4.10
N VAL A 33 2.29 -2.20 -3.51
CA VAL A 33 2.34 -0.79 -3.92
C VAL A 33 3.64 -0.58 -4.70
N VAL A 34 3.53 -0.22 -5.97
CA VAL A 34 4.67 0.05 -6.85
C VAL A 34 4.64 1.52 -7.25
N VAL A 35 5.80 2.19 -7.21
CA VAL A 35 5.93 3.60 -7.61
C VAL A 35 7.15 3.74 -8.50
N ASP A 36 6.95 4.34 -9.67
CA ASP A 36 8.06 4.62 -10.60
C ASP A 36 8.95 5.76 -10.11
N VAL A 37 10.26 5.54 -10.19
CA VAL A 37 11.26 6.56 -9.87
C VAL A 37 11.46 7.45 -11.09
N GLN A 38 10.85 8.64 -11.05
CA GLN A 38 11.02 9.63 -12.10
C GLN A 38 12.27 10.48 -11.86
N ARG A 39 13.08 10.67 -12.91
CA ARG A 39 14.25 11.59 -12.93
C ARG A 39 15.28 11.30 -11.83
N ASN A 40 15.49 10.01 -11.53
CA ASN A 40 16.40 9.53 -10.48
C ASN A 40 16.15 10.14 -9.08
N ASN A 41 14.94 10.67 -8.83
CA ASN A 41 14.59 11.24 -7.53
C ASN A 41 13.90 10.18 -6.67
N VAL A 42 14.73 9.44 -5.94
CA VAL A 42 14.30 8.34 -5.08
C VAL A 42 13.52 8.85 -3.87
N ASP A 43 13.90 9.98 -3.27
CA ASP A 43 13.22 10.53 -2.08
C ASP A 43 11.76 10.88 -2.35
N ARG A 44 11.47 11.44 -3.52
CA ARG A 44 10.11 11.73 -3.96
C ARG A 44 9.32 10.46 -4.21
N ALA A 45 9.94 9.44 -4.80
CA ALA A 45 9.30 8.14 -5.01
C ALA A 45 8.99 7.44 -3.68
N LEU A 46 9.92 7.46 -2.72
CA LEU A 46 9.73 6.94 -1.36
C LEU A 46 8.62 7.68 -0.61
N SER A 47 8.56 9.01 -0.72
CA SER A 47 7.49 9.81 -0.12
C SER A 47 6.11 9.44 -0.70
N LYS A 48 6.02 9.24 -2.02
CA LYS A 48 4.80 8.79 -2.69
C LYS A 48 4.44 7.36 -2.26
N LEU A 49 5.40 6.46 -2.21
CA LEU A 49 5.21 5.08 -1.76
C LEU A 49 4.65 5.05 -0.34
N ASN A 50 5.26 5.78 0.60
CA ASN A 50 4.79 5.89 1.97
C ASN A 50 3.39 6.49 2.08
N LYS A 51 3.06 7.47 1.22
CA LYS A 51 1.72 8.04 1.16
C LYS A 51 0.70 6.99 0.72
N HIS A 52 0.95 6.29 -0.38
CA HIS A 52 0.08 5.22 -0.86
C HIS A 52 -0.05 4.06 0.13
N PHE A 53 1.03 3.71 0.81
CA PHE A 53 1.04 2.69 1.86
C PHE A 53 0.15 3.07 3.05
N LYS A 54 0.17 4.34 3.46
CA LYS A 54 -0.72 4.88 4.51
C LYS A 54 -2.17 4.97 4.05
N GLU A 55 -2.43 5.45 2.83
CA GLU A 55 -3.78 5.57 2.27
C GLU A 55 -4.45 4.21 2.11
N ALA A 56 -3.69 3.19 1.73
CA ALA A 56 -4.14 1.81 1.66
C ALA A 56 -4.37 1.16 3.04
N GLY A 57 -4.01 1.83 4.15
CA GLY A 57 -4.15 1.28 5.50
C GLY A 57 -3.21 0.12 5.81
N MET A 58 -2.13 -0.04 5.04
CA MET A 58 -1.21 -1.18 5.15
C MET A 58 -0.47 -1.22 6.49
N VAL A 59 -0.18 -0.05 7.08
CA VAL A 59 0.48 0.04 8.39
C VAL A 59 -0.38 -0.59 9.48
N GLU A 60 -1.67 -0.25 9.48
CA GLU A 60 -2.65 -0.78 10.42
C GLU A 60 -2.90 -2.27 10.19
N GLU A 61 -2.90 -2.72 8.92
CA GLU A 61 -3.05 -4.12 8.57
C GLU A 61 -1.86 -4.96 9.03
N CYS A 62 -0.62 -4.56 8.72
CA CYS A 62 0.60 -5.23 9.21
C CYS A 62 0.59 -5.33 10.74
N ARG A 63 0.29 -4.23 11.45
CA ARG A 63 0.17 -4.21 12.92
C ARG A 63 -0.92 -5.11 13.47
N SER A 64 -1.99 -5.34 12.70
CA SER A 64 -3.09 -6.23 13.10
C SER A 64 -2.78 -7.70 12.85
N ARG A 65 -1.89 -8.00 11.91
CA ARG A 65 -1.38 -9.36 11.64
C ARG A 65 -0.32 -9.78 12.65
N GLU A 66 0.50 -8.84 13.14
CA GLU A 66 1.57 -9.12 14.13
C GLU A 66 1.03 -9.55 15.50
N TYR A 67 -0.12 -8.99 15.93
CA TYR A 67 -0.68 -9.25 17.26
C TYR A 67 -2.15 -9.62 17.17
N ARG A 68 -2.51 -10.76 17.77
CA ARG A 68 -3.91 -11.17 17.92
C ARG A 68 -4.61 -10.21 18.88
N ARG A 69 -5.56 -9.43 18.36
CA ARG A 69 -6.39 -8.50 19.17
C ARG A 69 -7.62 -9.20 19.72
N THR A 70 -8.00 -8.85 20.95
CA THR A 70 -9.27 -9.30 21.52
C THR A 70 -10.46 -8.52 20.94
N SER A 71 -11.67 -9.09 21.03
CA SER A 71 -12.88 -8.40 20.56
C SER A 71 -13.16 -7.10 21.31
N ALA A 72 -12.81 -7.05 22.61
CA ALA A 72 -12.92 -5.86 23.44
C ALA A 72 -11.98 -4.74 22.97
N GLU A 73 -10.71 -5.06 22.68
CA GLU A 73 -9.74 -4.12 22.11
C GLU A 73 -10.21 -3.56 20.77
N LEU A 74 -10.73 -4.41 19.90
CA LEU A 74 -11.27 -3.99 18.60
C LEU A 74 -12.45 -3.02 18.78
N LYS A 75 -13.36 -3.31 19.71
CA LYS A 75 -14.50 -2.44 20.02
C LYS A 75 -14.03 -1.10 20.59
N PHE A 76 -13.07 -1.11 21.51
CA PHE A 76 -12.49 0.10 22.08
C PHE A 76 -11.80 0.95 21.01
N ALA A 77 -10.98 0.35 20.15
CA ALA A 77 -10.30 1.04 19.06
C ALA A 77 -11.29 1.71 18.09
N ARG A 78 -12.37 1.02 17.72
CA ARG A 78 -13.45 1.58 16.88
C ARG A 78 -14.14 2.76 17.56
N ASN A 79 -14.50 2.62 18.83
CA ASN A 79 -15.15 3.69 19.60
C ASN A 79 -14.24 4.92 19.74
N ARG A 80 -12.95 4.70 20.02
CA ARG A 80 -11.94 5.76 20.11
C ARG A 80 -11.77 6.48 18.77
N ALA A 81 -11.68 5.74 17.66
CA ALA A 81 -11.60 6.33 16.33
C ALA A 81 -12.85 7.16 15.99
N ALA A 82 -14.04 6.67 16.30
CA ALA A 82 -15.30 7.39 16.10
C ALA A 82 -15.41 8.67 16.97
N HIS A 83 -14.93 8.61 18.22
CA HIS A 83 -14.87 9.78 19.09
C HIS A 83 -13.90 10.82 18.55
N ASN A 84 -12.66 10.42 18.22
CA ASN A 84 -11.63 11.31 17.67
C ASN A 84 -12.10 11.99 16.38
N LYS A 85 -12.79 11.25 15.50
CA LYS A 85 -13.37 11.81 14.27
C LYS A 85 -14.39 12.90 14.58
N ARG A 86 -15.32 12.66 15.51
CA ARG A 86 -16.34 13.64 15.92
C ARG A 86 -15.72 14.88 16.53
N VAL A 87 -14.78 14.72 17.46
CA VAL A 87 -14.07 15.84 18.10
C VAL A 87 -13.26 16.62 17.07
N GLY A 88 -12.57 15.95 16.15
CA GLY A 88 -11.82 16.58 15.07
C GLY A 88 -12.69 17.47 14.18
N VAL A 89 -13.90 17.02 13.83
CA VAL A 89 -14.87 17.83 13.08
C VAL A 89 -15.25 19.08 13.85
N GLN A 90 -15.64 18.95 15.12
CA GLN A 90 -16.02 20.10 15.97
C GLN A 90 -14.89 21.12 16.13
N ILE A 91 -13.65 20.66 16.35
CA ILE A 91 -12.48 21.53 16.44
C ILE A 91 -12.26 22.25 15.11
N SER A 92 -12.35 21.55 13.99
CA SER A 92 -12.15 22.14 12.66
C SER A 92 -13.19 23.22 12.35
N GLU A 93 -14.46 23.01 12.73
CA GLU A 93 -15.54 23.99 12.57
C GLU A 93 -15.31 25.22 13.44
N ARG A 94 -14.90 25.01 14.70
CA ARG A 94 -14.59 26.10 15.61
C ARG A 94 -13.40 26.92 15.12
N LEU A 95 -12.36 26.28 14.59
CA LEU A 95 -11.21 26.95 13.97
C LEU A 95 -11.64 27.77 12.74
N LYS A 96 -12.46 27.22 11.85
CA LYS A 96 -13.01 27.95 10.69
C LYS A 96 -13.76 29.21 11.13
N TRP A 97 -14.57 29.10 12.18
CA TRP A 97 -15.30 30.23 12.74
C TRP A 97 -14.34 31.31 13.31
N VAL A 98 -13.33 30.91 14.08
CA VAL A 98 -12.32 31.84 14.62
C VAL A 98 -11.57 32.56 13.50
N VAL A 99 -11.11 31.82 12.48
CA VAL A 99 -10.40 32.38 11.32
C VAL A 99 -11.28 33.38 10.58
N ARG A 100 -12.54 33.03 10.30
CA ARG A 100 -13.51 33.92 9.65
C ARG A 100 -13.72 35.20 10.46
N ARG A 101 -13.85 35.10 11.78
CA ARG A 101 -14.05 36.25 12.67
C ARG A 101 -12.81 37.16 12.77
N ARG A 102 -11.59 36.60 12.68
CA ARG A 102 -10.35 37.39 12.61
C ARG A 102 -10.22 38.15 11.29
N LYS A 103 -10.61 37.54 10.17
CA LYS A 103 -10.59 38.19 8.84
C LYS A 103 -11.61 39.33 8.70
N LEU A 104 -12.70 39.32 9.47
CA LEU A 104 -13.73 40.37 9.48
C LEU A 104 -13.41 41.54 10.42
N LYS A 105 -12.37 41.42 11.25
CA LYS A 105 -11.91 42.48 12.17
C LYS A 105 -10.76 43.32 11.59
N MET A 106 -10.22 42.92 10.44
CA MET A 106 -9.32 43.71 9.60
C MET A 106 -10.15 44.40 8.54
#